data_AF-E4XPJ9-F1
#
_entry.id   AF-E4XPJ9-F1
#
_cell.length_a   1.000
_cell.length_b   1.000
_cell.length_c   1.000
_cell.angle_alpha   90.00
_cell.angle_beta   90.00
_cell.angle_gamma   90.00
#
_symmetry.space_group_name_H-M   'P 1'
#
loop_
_entity.id
_entity.type
_entity.pdbx_description
1 polymer ?
#
loop_
_entity_poly.entity_id
_entity_poly.type
_entity_poly.pdbx_seq_one_letter_code
_entity_poly.pdbx_strand_id
1 'polypeptide(L)'
;MSSLKFENLKDEFEDLFNDIRFKNQITPSDVRKVEKVLSALQQEASVAPFQYKSGMLADVTDYRKQFENLDNLPSEARMSLSRVDASLHRSTAIALESERLGHETIEDLALQRERLEGARDRLEEANTELSSTTRLIRGIWMGLTGNKLFLIGIIIGELLIIGMIVYIKWFKK
;
A
#
# COMPACT_ATOMS: atom_id res chain seq x y z
N MET A 1 -15.42 -16.76 -1.47
CA MET A 1 -16.90 -16.84 -1.60
C MET A 1 -17.43 -16.16 -2.85
N SER A 2 -16.97 -14.95 -3.23
CA SER A 2 -17.47 -14.23 -4.42
C SER A 2 -17.24 -14.96 -5.76
N SER A 3 -16.08 -15.61 -5.95
CA SER A 3 -15.76 -16.34 -7.18
C SER A 3 -16.69 -17.55 -7.46
N LEU A 4 -16.95 -18.43 -6.47
CA LEU A 4 -17.83 -19.59 -6.69
C LEU A 4 -19.27 -19.20 -7.04
N LYS A 5 -19.77 -18.13 -6.43
CA LYS A 5 -21.12 -17.63 -6.71
C LYS A 5 -21.23 -17.05 -8.11
N PHE A 6 -20.17 -16.37 -8.58
CA PHE A 6 -20.11 -15.84 -9.94
C PHE A 6 -20.02 -16.96 -10.98
N GLU A 7 -19.18 -17.98 -10.76
CA GLU A 7 -19.08 -19.13 -11.66
C GLU A 7 -20.41 -19.90 -11.75
N ASN A 8 -21.12 -20.13 -10.64
CA ASN A 8 -22.46 -20.73 -10.70
C ASN A 8 -23.46 -19.90 -11.52
N LEU A 9 -23.36 -18.57 -11.46
CA LEU A 9 -24.21 -17.68 -12.26
C LEU A 9 -23.81 -17.68 -13.75
N LYS A 10 -22.54 -17.95 -14.07
CA LYS A 10 -22.08 -18.16 -15.45
C LYS A 10 -22.68 -19.44 -16.01
N ASP A 11 -22.58 -20.53 -15.26
CA ASP A 11 -23.16 -21.82 -15.67
C ASP A 11 -24.68 -21.69 -15.86
N GLU A 12 -25.38 -21.00 -14.96
CA GLU A 12 -26.81 -20.70 -15.10
C GLU A 12 -27.12 -19.86 -16.34
N PHE A 13 -26.29 -18.85 -16.64
CA PHE A 13 -26.42 -18.05 -17.85
C PHE A 13 -26.23 -18.91 -19.11
N GLU A 14 -25.18 -19.71 -19.17
CA GLU A 14 -24.86 -20.57 -20.31
C GLU A 14 -25.96 -21.61 -20.57
N ASP A 15 -26.50 -22.22 -19.51
CA ASP A 15 -27.63 -23.15 -19.62
C ASP A 15 -28.87 -22.47 -20.19
N LEU A 16 -29.21 -21.28 -19.67
CA LEU A 16 -30.34 -20.48 -20.15
C LEU A 16 -30.12 -19.99 -21.59
N PHE A 17 -28.92 -19.54 -21.90
CA PHE A 17 -28.56 -19.04 -23.23
C PHE A 17 -28.64 -20.15 -24.26
N ASN A 18 -28.12 -21.34 -23.96
CA ASN A 18 -28.22 -22.50 -24.83
C ASN A 18 -29.67 -22.91 -25.05
N ASP A 19 -30.50 -23.01 -24.00
CA ASP A 19 -31.94 -23.31 -24.14
C ASP A 19 -32.66 -22.28 -25.03
N ILE A 20 -32.36 -21.00 -24.87
CA ILE A 20 -32.99 -19.92 -25.64
C ILE A 20 -32.53 -19.88 -27.09
N ARG A 21 -31.24 -20.14 -27.34
CA ARG A 21 -30.65 -20.14 -28.68
C ARG A 21 -31.30 -21.20 -29.59
N PHE A 22 -31.68 -22.34 -29.05
CA PHE A 22 -32.33 -23.42 -29.82
C PHE A 22 -33.85 -23.24 -29.97
N LYS A 23 -34.46 -22.25 -29.30
CA LYS A 23 -35.88 -21.96 -29.43
C LYS A 23 -36.16 -21.09 -30.67
N ASN A 24 -37.17 -21.49 -31.45
CA ASN A 24 -37.64 -20.70 -32.59
C ASN A 24 -38.28 -19.35 -32.20
N GLN A 25 -38.81 -19.22 -30.97
CA GLN A 25 -39.42 -17.98 -30.48
C GLN A 25 -39.02 -17.73 -29.02
N ILE A 26 -38.40 -16.58 -28.75
CA ILE A 26 -38.03 -16.17 -27.39
C ILE A 26 -39.27 -15.64 -26.68
N THR A 27 -39.60 -16.27 -25.54
CA THR A 27 -40.69 -15.79 -24.70
C THR A 27 -40.25 -14.61 -23.82
N PRO A 28 -41.14 -13.66 -23.47
CA PRO A 28 -40.82 -12.58 -22.54
C PRO A 28 -40.36 -13.08 -21.15
N SER A 29 -40.76 -14.29 -20.75
CA SER A 29 -40.28 -14.92 -19.52
C SER A 29 -38.83 -15.36 -19.59
N ASP A 30 -38.37 -15.82 -20.75
CA ASP A 30 -36.98 -16.23 -20.95
C ASP A 30 -36.04 -15.02 -20.91
N VAL A 31 -36.45 -13.92 -21.53
CA VAL A 31 -35.75 -12.62 -21.43
C VAL A 31 -35.59 -12.18 -19.98
N ARG A 32 -36.65 -12.24 -19.17
CA ARG A 32 -36.59 -11.83 -17.76
C ARG A 32 -35.65 -12.70 -16.92
N LYS A 33 -35.56 -14.00 -17.22
CA LYS A 33 -34.63 -14.89 -16.53
C LYS A 33 -33.19 -14.51 -16.85
N VAL A 34 -32.88 -14.32 -18.13
CA VAL A 34 -31.54 -13.89 -18.57
C VAL A 34 -31.19 -12.52 -17.99
N GLU A 35 -32.12 -11.56 -18.02
CA GLU A 35 -31.93 -10.24 -17.43
C GLU A 35 -31.65 -10.31 -15.92
N LYS A 36 -32.36 -11.20 -15.21
CA LYS A 36 -32.14 -11.44 -13.77
C LYS A 36 -30.75 -12.04 -13.51
N VAL A 37 -30.29 -12.97 -14.33
CA VAL A 37 -28.96 -13.58 -14.19
C VAL A 37 -27.87 -12.56 -14.54
N LEU A 38 -28.01 -11.82 -15.64
CA LEU A 38 -27.08 -10.75 -16.02
C LEU A 38 -26.97 -9.65 -14.96
N SER A 39 -28.09 -9.25 -14.35
CA SER A 39 -28.09 -8.28 -13.26
C SER A 39 -27.44 -8.83 -11.98
N ALA A 40 -27.63 -10.12 -11.67
CA ALA A 40 -26.94 -10.77 -10.56
C ALA A 40 -25.42 -10.91 -10.82
N LEU A 41 -25.02 -11.27 -12.04
CA LEU A 41 -23.63 -11.32 -12.49
C LEU A 41 -22.98 -9.94 -12.37
N GLN A 42 -23.64 -8.89 -12.85
CA GLN A 42 -23.16 -7.52 -12.71
C GLN A 42 -23.02 -7.11 -11.25
N GLN A 43 -24.01 -7.43 -10.40
CA GLN A 43 -23.96 -7.10 -8.98
C GLN A 43 -22.78 -7.79 -8.31
N GLU A 44 -22.59 -9.08 -8.56
CA GLU A 44 -21.48 -9.86 -7.98
C GLU A 44 -20.11 -9.36 -8.50
N ALA A 45 -19.99 -9.06 -9.80
CA ALA A 45 -18.79 -8.46 -10.37
C ALA A 45 -18.50 -7.07 -9.78
N SER A 46 -19.54 -6.28 -9.48
CA SER A 46 -19.37 -4.92 -8.92
C SER A 46 -18.80 -4.91 -7.50
N VAL A 47 -19.13 -5.94 -6.70
CA VAL A 47 -18.67 -6.12 -5.31
C VAL A 47 -17.41 -6.99 -5.22
N ALA A 48 -16.95 -7.54 -6.35
CA ALA A 48 -15.76 -8.39 -6.40
C ALA A 48 -14.49 -7.60 -6.03
N PRO A 49 -13.46 -8.29 -5.49
CA PRO A 49 -12.16 -7.70 -5.25
C PRO A 49 -11.57 -7.12 -6.53
N PHE A 50 -10.84 -6.02 -6.38
CA PHE A 50 -10.25 -5.25 -7.48
C PHE A 50 -9.53 -6.11 -8.53
N GLN A 51 -8.74 -7.10 -8.10
CA GLN A 51 -7.96 -7.99 -8.98
C GLN A 51 -8.81 -8.80 -9.98
N TYR A 52 -10.05 -9.14 -9.63
CA TYR A 52 -10.94 -9.96 -10.45
C TYR A 52 -12.05 -9.13 -11.10
N LYS A 53 -12.35 -7.94 -10.54
CA LYS A 53 -13.45 -7.07 -10.95
C LYS A 53 -13.42 -6.70 -12.43
N SER A 54 -12.25 -6.37 -12.98
CA SER A 54 -12.11 -6.00 -14.40
C SER A 54 -12.49 -7.16 -15.32
N GLY A 55 -11.93 -8.36 -15.07
CA GLY A 55 -12.24 -9.57 -15.85
C GLY A 55 -13.70 -10.02 -15.69
N MET A 56 -14.24 -10.01 -14.47
CA MET A 56 -15.63 -10.38 -14.23
C MET A 56 -16.61 -9.43 -14.95
N LEU A 57 -16.36 -8.12 -14.95
CA LEU A 57 -17.19 -7.17 -15.70
C LEU A 57 -17.07 -7.36 -17.21
N ALA A 58 -15.88 -7.72 -17.71
CA ALA A 58 -15.69 -8.05 -19.13
C ALA A 58 -16.49 -9.28 -19.54
N ASP A 59 -16.52 -10.32 -18.71
CA ASP A 59 -17.35 -11.52 -18.94
C ASP A 59 -18.84 -11.14 -18.98
N VAL A 60 -19.33 -10.30 -18.06
CA VAL A 60 -20.73 -9.83 -18.08
C VAL A 60 -21.04 -9.05 -19.36
N THR A 61 -20.11 -8.21 -19.83
CA THR A 61 -20.27 -7.50 -21.10
C THR A 61 -20.33 -8.47 -22.29
N ASP A 62 -19.52 -9.53 -22.28
CA ASP A 62 -19.51 -10.51 -23.36
C ASP A 62 -20.82 -11.32 -23.40
N TYR A 63 -21.25 -11.88 -22.27
CA TYR A 63 -22.54 -12.59 -22.17
C TYR A 63 -23.72 -11.75 -22.62
N ARG A 64 -23.71 -10.46 -22.26
CA ARG A 64 -24.73 -9.52 -22.73
C ARG A 64 -24.73 -9.38 -24.25
N LYS A 65 -23.55 -9.15 -24.85
CA LYS A 65 -23.41 -9.04 -26.31
C LYS A 65 -23.87 -10.30 -27.03
N GLN A 66 -23.52 -11.47 -26.49
CA GLN A 66 -23.99 -12.75 -27.01
C GLN A 66 -25.52 -12.83 -27.01
N PHE A 67 -26.17 -12.40 -25.93
CA PHE A 67 -27.63 -12.37 -25.84
C PHE A 67 -28.28 -11.33 -26.76
N GLU A 68 -27.68 -10.15 -26.93
CA GLU A 68 -28.19 -9.09 -27.81
C GLU A 68 -28.11 -9.44 -29.31
N ASN A 69 -27.12 -10.25 -29.68
CA ASN A 69 -26.91 -10.75 -31.04
C ASN A 69 -27.93 -11.84 -31.45
N LEU A 70 -28.86 -12.24 -30.58
CA LEU A 70 -29.94 -13.13 -30.96
C LEU A 70 -30.94 -12.42 -31.89
N ASP A 71 -31.10 -12.95 -33.10
CA ASP A 71 -31.93 -12.36 -34.17
C ASP A 71 -33.41 -12.21 -33.79
N ASN A 72 -33.91 -13.07 -32.91
CA ASN A 72 -35.31 -13.14 -32.48
C ASN A 72 -35.58 -12.43 -31.14
N LEU A 73 -34.68 -11.57 -30.69
CA LEU A 73 -34.82 -10.85 -29.43
C LEU A 73 -35.87 -9.71 -29.52
N PRO A 74 -36.87 -9.66 -28.61
CA PRO A 74 -37.88 -8.59 -28.59
C PRO A 74 -37.26 -7.19 -28.42
N SER A 75 -37.83 -6.18 -29.06
CA SER A 75 -37.36 -4.78 -28.95
C SER A 75 -37.41 -4.23 -27.51
N GLU A 76 -38.37 -4.68 -26.70
CA GLU A 76 -38.46 -4.32 -25.27
C GLU A 76 -37.25 -4.82 -24.48
N ALA A 77 -36.78 -6.03 -24.78
CA ALA A 77 -35.58 -6.60 -24.18
C ALA A 77 -34.32 -5.80 -24.54
N ARG A 78 -34.23 -5.34 -25.79
CA ARG A 78 -33.12 -4.49 -26.26
C ARG A 78 -33.07 -3.17 -25.49
N MET A 79 -34.22 -2.56 -25.19
CA MET A 79 -34.28 -1.31 -24.42
C MET A 79 -33.88 -1.48 -22.95
N SER A 80 -34.28 -2.57 -22.28
CA SER A 80 -33.83 -2.83 -20.90
C SER A 80 -32.34 -3.14 -20.83
N LEU A 81 -31.84 -3.93 -21.79
CA LEU A 81 -30.42 -4.21 -21.94
C LEU A 81 -29.61 -2.94 -22.16
N SER A 82 -30.05 -1.99 -22.98
CA SER A 82 -29.34 -0.72 -23.19
C SER A 82 -29.13 0.08 -21.89
N ARG A 83 -30.09 0.07 -20.95
CA ARG A 83 -29.94 0.76 -19.65
C ARG A 83 -28.88 0.14 -18.77
N VAL A 84 -28.86 -1.19 -18.74
CA VAL A 84 -27.86 -1.97 -18.01
C VAL A 84 -26.49 -1.87 -18.72
N ASP A 85 -26.45 -1.47 -19.99
CA ASP A 85 -25.22 -1.23 -20.75
C ASP A 85 -24.53 0.05 -20.33
N ALA A 86 -25.29 1.13 -20.22
CA ALA A 86 -24.77 2.38 -19.69
C ALA A 86 -24.20 2.23 -18.26
N SER A 87 -24.80 1.37 -17.43
CA SER A 87 -24.30 1.12 -16.07
C SER A 87 -23.04 0.25 -16.06
N LEU A 88 -22.98 -0.79 -16.89
CA LEU A 88 -21.77 -1.63 -17.05
C LEU A 88 -20.60 -0.83 -17.59
N HIS A 89 -20.79 -0.06 -18.66
CA HIS A 89 -19.74 0.79 -19.24
C HIS A 89 -19.13 1.75 -18.21
N ARG A 90 -19.96 2.30 -17.32
CA ARG A 90 -19.48 3.14 -16.21
C ARG A 90 -18.67 2.32 -15.22
N SER A 91 -19.15 1.15 -14.81
CA SER A 91 -18.45 0.28 -13.86
C SER A 91 -17.13 -0.25 -14.41
N THR A 92 -17.04 -0.59 -15.69
CA THR A 92 -15.80 -1.01 -16.37
C THR A 92 -14.80 0.14 -16.47
N ALA A 93 -15.26 1.35 -16.81
CA ALA A 93 -14.42 2.53 -16.86
C ALA A 93 -13.81 2.84 -15.49
N ILE A 94 -14.61 2.79 -14.42
CA ILE A 94 -14.13 2.96 -13.05
C ILE A 94 -13.16 1.84 -12.64
N ALA A 95 -13.42 0.59 -13.04
CA ALA A 95 -12.52 -0.52 -12.74
C ALA A 95 -11.14 -0.34 -13.41
N LEU A 96 -11.12 0.07 -14.67
CA LEU A 96 -9.89 0.31 -15.43
C LEU A 96 -9.14 1.54 -14.94
N GLU A 97 -9.85 2.61 -14.57
CA GLU A 97 -9.25 3.77 -13.91
C GLU A 97 -8.64 3.41 -12.56
N SER A 98 -9.35 2.61 -11.75
CA SER A 98 -8.83 2.09 -10.48
C SER A 98 -7.62 1.19 -10.67
N GLU A 99 -7.52 0.47 -11.79
CA GLU A 99 -6.36 -0.35 -12.13
C GLU A 99 -5.15 0.50 -12.47
N ARG A 100 -5.36 1.52 -13.29
CA ARG A 100 -4.32 2.49 -13.62
C ARG A 100 -3.81 3.19 -12.36
N LEU A 101 -4.70 3.69 -11.50
CA LEU A 101 -4.34 4.33 -10.24
C LEU A 101 -3.66 3.33 -9.28
N GLY A 102 -4.15 2.09 -9.21
CA GLY A 102 -3.53 1.03 -8.41
C GLY A 102 -2.09 0.76 -8.84
N HIS A 103 -1.82 0.71 -10.15
CA HIS A 103 -0.47 0.55 -10.67
C HIS A 103 0.44 1.74 -10.33
N GLU A 104 -0.04 2.96 -10.58
CA GLU A 104 0.67 4.20 -10.27
C GLU A 104 1.01 4.31 -8.77
N THR A 105 0.07 3.96 -7.88
CA THR A 105 0.33 3.97 -6.43
C THR A 105 1.33 2.90 -5.99
N ILE A 106 1.37 1.73 -6.62
CA ILE A 106 2.39 0.70 -6.32
C ILE A 106 3.78 1.19 -6.71
N GLU A 107 3.90 1.87 -7.85
CA GLU A 107 5.16 2.48 -8.30
C GLU A 107 5.62 3.57 -7.32
N ASP A 108 4.71 4.46 -6.89
CA ASP A 108 4.98 5.50 -5.89
C ASP A 108 5.40 4.90 -4.54
N LEU A 109 4.75 3.83 -4.09
CA LEU A 109 5.11 3.15 -2.85
C LEU A 109 6.48 2.49 -2.94
N ALA A 110 6.83 1.92 -4.09
CA ALA A 110 8.17 1.37 -4.32
C ALA A 110 9.25 2.48 -4.26
N LEU A 111 9.00 3.63 -4.88
CA LEU A 111 9.89 4.79 -4.80
C LEU A 111 9.99 5.35 -3.38
N GLN A 112 8.87 5.43 -2.65
CA GLN A 112 8.87 5.85 -1.25
C GLN A 112 9.66 4.88 -0.37
N ARG A 113 9.58 3.57 -0.63
CA ARG A 113 10.39 2.57 0.06
C ARG A 113 11.89 2.80 -0.18
N GLU A 114 12.30 3.04 -1.42
CA GLU A 114 13.70 3.36 -1.75
C GLU A 114 14.19 4.61 -1.00
N ARG A 115 13.36 5.66 -0.93
CA ARG A 115 13.67 6.87 -0.15
C ARG A 115 13.80 6.59 1.34
N LEU A 116 12.93 5.75 1.91
CA LEU A 116 13.00 5.36 3.32
C LEU A 116 14.24 4.52 3.62
N GLU A 117 14.63 3.61 2.71
CA GLU A 117 15.86 2.84 2.81
C GLU A 117 17.08 3.79 2.80
N GLY A 118 17.14 4.74 1.86
CA GLY A 118 18.21 5.74 1.84
C GLY A 118 18.22 6.68 3.06
N ALA A 119 17.05 7.04 3.60
CA ALA A 119 16.97 7.81 4.84
C ALA A 119 17.44 7.01 6.05
N ARG A 120 17.13 5.70 6.10
CA ARG A 120 17.60 4.79 7.14
C ARG A 120 19.11 4.65 7.10
N ASP A 121 19.71 4.49 5.92
CA ASP A 121 21.15 4.36 5.75
C ASP A 121 21.88 5.65 6.21
N ARG A 122 21.34 6.83 5.88
CA ARG A 122 21.86 8.12 6.39
C ARG A 122 21.74 8.27 7.90
N LEU A 123 20.66 7.76 8.51
CA LEU A 123 20.49 7.76 9.96
C LEU A 123 21.49 6.82 10.65
N GLU A 124 21.76 5.66 10.04
CA GLU A 124 22.78 4.72 10.51
C GLU A 124 24.17 5.34 10.42
N GLU A 125 24.50 5.98 9.30
CA GLU A 125 25.76 6.73 9.12
C GLU A 125 25.90 7.85 10.15
N ALA A 126 24.87 8.69 10.33
CA ALA A 126 24.87 9.75 11.33
C ALA A 126 25.05 9.22 12.77
N ASN A 127 24.48 8.06 13.10
CA ASN A 127 24.68 7.41 14.39
C ASN A 127 26.13 6.93 14.57
N THR A 128 26.75 6.38 13.51
CA THR A 128 28.18 6.00 13.55
C THR A 128 29.09 7.21 13.71
N GLU A 129 28.82 8.32 13.02
CA GLU A 129 29.55 9.59 13.19
C GLU A 129 29.36 10.20 14.59
N LEU A 130 28.15 10.16 15.15
CA LEU A 130 27.87 10.59 16.53
C LEU A 130 28.65 9.75 17.56
N SER A 131 28.72 8.43 17.36
CA SER A 131 29.51 7.54 18.21
C SER A 131 31.01 7.90 18.18
N SER A 132 31.51 8.24 16.98
CA SER A 132 32.90 8.67 16.77
C SER A 132 33.17 10.04 17.41
N THR A 133 32.23 10.98 17.27
CA THR A 133 32.28 12.31 17.89
C THR A 133 32.33 12.20 19.41
N THR A 134 31.52 11.32 19.99
CA THR A 134 31.51 11.07 21.45
C THR A 134 32.88 10.54 21.92
N ARG A 135 33.51 9.67 21.12
CA ARG A 135 34.85 9.13 21.41
C ARG A 135 35.92 10.23 21.37
N LEU A 136 35.85 11.15 20.40
CA LEU A 136 36.75 12.30 20.29
C LEU A 136 36.57 13.27 21.47
N ILE A 137 35.34 13.63 21.82
CA ILE A 137 35.04 14.51 22.96
C ILE A 137 35.61 13.94 24.26
N ARG A 138 35.50 12.62 24.47
CA ARG A 138 36.06 11.95 25.66
C ARG A 138 37.59 12.09 25.73
N GLY A 139 38.27 12.03 24.59
CA GLY A 139 39.71 12.27 24.50
C GLY A 139 40.10 13.70 24.89
N ILE A 140 39.36 14.70 24.38
CA ILE A 140 39.56 16.12 24.73
C ILE A 140 39.36 16.34 26.24
N TRP A 141 38.31 15.73 26.81
CA TRP A 141 37.99 15.86 28.24
C TRP A 141 39.07 15.26 29.15
N MET A 142 39.63 14.10 28.78
CA MET A 142 40.76 13.50 29.51
C MET A 142 42.02 14.37 29.45
N GLY A 143 42.35 14.96 28.30
CA GLY A 143 43.49 15.87 28.16
C GLY A 143 43.35 17.12 29.03
N LEU A 144 42.16 17.73 29.04
CA LEU A 144 41.87 18.91 29.88
C LEU A 144 41.92 18.57 31.38
N THR A 145 41.42 17.39 31.78
CA THR A 145 41.43 16.95 33.18
C THR A 145 42.84 16.71 33.70
N GLY A 146 43.71 16.11 32.88
CA GLY A 146 45.12 15.92 33.22
C GLY A 146 45.85 17.24 33.47
N ASN A 147 45.70 18.22 32.57
CA ASN A 147 46.30 19.55 32.75
C ASN A 147 45.82 20.25 34.02
N LYS A 148 44.52 20.15 34.34
CA LYS A 148 43.98 20.72 35.59
C LYS A 148 44.53 20.02 36.84
N LEU A 149 44.63 18.69 36.84
CA LEU A 149 45.20 17.92 37.96
C LEU A 149 46.67 18.26 38.21
N PHE A 150 47.46 18.39 37.15
CA PHE A 150 48.87 18.75 37.26
C PHE A 150 49.05 20.14 37.90
N LEU A 151 48.22 21.11 37.48
CA LEU A 151 48.24 22.47 38.00
C LEU A 151 47.86 22.52 39.50
N ILE A 152 46.86 21.76 39.94
CA ILE A 152 46.51 21.63 41.36
C ILE A 152 47.67 21.01 42.17
N GLY A 153 48.36 20.01 41.62
CA GLY A 153 49.50 19.37 42.27
C GLY A 153 50.65 20.33 42.58
N ILE A 154 51.00 21.21 41.62
CA ILE A 154 52.03 22.24 41.81
C ILE A 154 51.64 23.18 42.95
N ILE A 155 50.39 23.66 42.98
CA ILE A 155 49.90 24.57 44.03
C ILE A 155 50.01 23.94 45.43
N ILE A 156 49.64 22.66 45.57
CA ILE A 156 49.79 21.94 46.85
C ILE A 156 51.27 21.83 47.25
N GLY A 157 52.15 21.55 46.28
CA GLY A 157 53.60 21.50 46.50
C GLY A 157 54.16 22.82 47.04
N GLU A 158 53.76 23.95 46.45
CA GLU A 158 54.17 25.28 46.94
C GLU A 158 53.68 25.53 48.37
N LEU A 159 52.42 25.19 48.67
CA LEU A 159 51.86 25.35 50.02
C LEU A 159 52.61 24.50 51.06
N LEU A 160 53.03 23.28 50.70
CA LEU A 160 53.83 22.43 51.58
C LEU A 160 55.20 23.04 51.87
N ILE A 161 55.88 23.57 50.86
CA ILE A 161 57.19 24.21 51.04
C ILE A 161 57.05 25.43 51.95
N ILE A 162 56.06 26.29 51.71
CA ILE A 162 55.78 27.45 52.56
C ILE A 162 55.48 27.01 54.00
N GLY A 163 54.62 26.00 54.17
CA GLY A 163 54.29 25.44 55.48
C GLY A 163 55.52 24.88 56.21
N MET A 164 56.38 24.14 55.51
CA MET A 164 57.63 23.58 56.05
C MET A 164 58.59 24.68 56.52
N ILE A 165 58.76 25.74 55.72
CA ILE A 165 59.63 26.87 56.06
C ILE A 165 59.08 27.61 57.29
N VAL A 166 57.77 27.87 57.34
CA VAL A 166 57.13 28.51 58.49
C VAL A 166 57.28 27.65 59.74
N TYR A 167 57.03 26.34 59.63
CA TYR A 167 57.18 25.39 60.74
C TYR A 167 58.61 25.38 61.29
N ILE A 168 59.63 25.30 60.43
CA ILE A 168 61.02 25.36 60.87
C ILE A 168 61.34 26.73 61.50
N LYS A 169 60.88 27.84 60.92
CA LYS A 169 61.20 29.18 61.43
C LYS A 169 60.55 29.51 62.77
N TRP A 170 59.32 29.04 63.00
CA TRP A 170 58.55 29.35 64.20
C TRP A 170 58.66 28.32 65.31
N PHE A 171 58.84 27.04 64.96
CA PHE A 171 58.86 25.94 65.94
C PHE A 171 60.26 25.38 66.22
N LYS A 172 61.25 25.67 65.36
CA LYS A 172 62.66 25.38 65.59
C LYS A 172 63.40 26.64 66.09
N LYS A 173 63.01 27.13 67.26
CA LYS A 173 63.81 28.03 68.10
C LYS A 173 63.53 27.75 69.57
#